data_AF-A0A0L8HUA3-F1
#
_entry.id   AF-A0A0L8HUA3-F1
#
_cell.length_a   1.000
_cell.length_b   1.000
_cell.length_c   1.000
_cell.angle_alpha   90.00
_cell.angle_beta   90.00
_cell.angle_gamma   90.00
#
_symmetry.space_group_name_H-M   'P 1'
#
loop_
_entity.id
_entity.type
_entity.pdbx_description
1 polymer ?
#
loop_
_entity_poly.entity_id
_entity_poly.type
_entity_poly.pdbx_seq_one_letter_code
_entity_poly.pdbx_strand_id
1 'polypeptide(L)'
;MVPHEFCDPPLTAGVKSCSQFLPTNKIVRERSTCPWYVTIIHDPTIFPPRRTEAVCRCEGCIESYRHHKCVTVFTKMTFLKRTPECIDGLYMYVPLVMDVAVACTCAANIEKVDNASIYDYVYDTEI
;
A
#
# COMPACT_ATOMS: atom_id res chain seq x y z
N MET A 1 8.98 32.03 -9.07
CA MET A 1 7.96 32.56 -8.15
C MET A 1 7.02 31.41 -7.84
N VAL A 2 7.08 30.82 -6.64
CA VAL A 2 6.02 29.92 -6.17
C VAL A 2 5.72 30.27 -4.73
N PRO A 3 4.64 31.01 -4.49
CA PRO A 3 3.97 30.90 -3.21
C PRO A 3 2.47 30.71 -3.41
N HIS A 4 2.00 29.52 -3.09
CA HIS A 4 0.78 29.36 -2.32
C HIS A 4 0.95 28.07 -1.51
N GLU A 5 1.54 28.21 -0.33
CA GLU A 5 1.14 27.36 0.80
C GLU A 5 -0.40 27.30 0.81
N PHE A 6 -0.95 26.12 1.05
CA PHE A 6 -2.38 25.85 1.22
C PHE A 6 -3.26 25.78 -0.04
N CYS A 7 -3.63 24.55 -0.39
CA CYS A 7 -5.02 24.11 -0.64
C CYS A 7 -5.01 22.59 -0.81
N ASP A 8 -4.60 21.87 0.23
CA ASP A 8 -5.12 20.53 0.52
C ASP A 8 -4.77 20.27 1.99
N PRO A 9 -5.76 20.01 2.87
CA PRO A 9 -5.44 19.47 4.17
C PRO A 9 -4.60 18.20 3.96
N PRO A 10 -3.66 17.85 4.86
CA PRO A 10 -3.05 16.52 4.81
C PRO A 10 -4.19 15.51 4.83
N LEU A 11 -4.41 14.83 3.70
CA LEU A 11 -5.52 13.91 3.53
C LEU A 11 -5.25 12.68 4.42
N THR A 12 -5.83 12.80 5.62
CA THR A 12 -6.12 11.86 6.69
C THR A 12 -5.00 10.90 7.10
N ALA A 13 -4.28 11.28 8.16
CA ALA A 13 -3.82 10.30 9.15
C ALA A 13 -5.05 9.54 9.69
N GLY A 14 -5.43 8.46 9.02
CA GLY A 14 -6.59 7.67 9.40
C GLY A 14 -6.37 6.99 10.74
N VAL A 15 -7.45 6.81 11.48
CA VAL A 15 -7.43 6.08 12.76
C VAL A 15 -6.94 4.66 12.49
N LYS A 16 -5.87 4.22 13.16
CA LYS A 16 -5.35 2.83 13.12
C LYS A 16 -6.23 1.86 13.95
N SER A 17 -7.53 2.10 14.01
CA SER A 17 -8.47 1.30 14.79
C SER A 17 -9.35 0.47 13.88
N CYS A 18 -9.58 -0.77 14.28
CA CYS A 18 -10.40 -1.76 13.60
C CYS A 18 -11.85 -1.78 14.08
N SER A 19 -12.20 -0.98 15.10
CA SER A 19 -13.49 -1.02 15.77
C SER A 19 -14.66 -0.44 14.96
N GLN A 20 -14.41 0.15 13.79
CA GLN A 20 -15.41 0.83 12.95
C GLN A 20 -15.75 0.05 11.68
N PHE A 21 -15.86 -1.28 11.76
CA PHE A 21 -16.33 -2.08 10.63
C PHE A 21 -17.79 -1.73 10.30
N LEU A 22 -18.02 -1.21 9.10
CA LEU A 22 -19.35 -0.86 8.61
C LEU A 22 -19.64 -1.68 7.34
N PRO A 23 -20.24 -2.89 7.46
CA PRO A 23 -20.40 -3.81 6.34
C PRO A 23 -21.30 -3.27 5.22
N THR A 24 -22.17 -2.29 5.52
CA THR A 24 -23.07 -1.63 4.56
C THR A 24 -22.45 -0.42 3.86
N ASN A 25 -21.19 -0.08 4.14
CA ASN A 25 -20.54 1.09 3.55
C ASN A 25 -20.25 0.86 2.05
N LYS A 26 -20.63 1.82 1.19
CA LYS A 26 -20.38 1.73 -0.26
C LYS A 26 -18.89 1.83 -0.62
N ILE A 27 -18.08 2.41 0.26
CA ILE A 27 -16.64 2.60 0.04
C ILE A 27 -15.89 1.31 0.40
N VAL A 28 -15.23 0.70 -0.59
CA VAL A 28 -14.53 -0.59 -0.44
C VAL A 28 -13.51 -0.58 0.72
N ARG A 29 -12.69 0.47 0.84
CA ARG A 29 -11.68 0.58 1.90
C ARG A 29 -12.26 0.58 3.32
N GLU A 30 -13.54 0.91 3.48
CA GLU A 30 -14.27 0.97 4.77
C GLU A 30 -14.97 -0.35 5.13
N ARG A 31 -15.45 -1.10 4.13
CA ARG A 31 -16.11 -2.41 4.34
C ARG A 31 -15.24 -3.62 4.06
N SER A 32 -13.95 -3.42 3.79
CA SER A 32 -12.98 -4.51 3.68
C SER A 32 -12.77 -5.18 5.04
N THR A 33 -12.53 -6.49 5.07
CA THR A 33 -12.08 -7.21 6.28
C THR A 33 -10.69 -6.79 6.71
N CYS A 34 -9.91 -6.21 5.79
CA CYS A 34 -8.67 -5.50 6.08
C CYS A 34 -8.81 -4.06 5.63
N PRO A 35 -9.44 -3.19 6.43
CA PRO A 35 -9.75 -1.85 6.01
C PRO A 35 -8.49 -0.96 6.02
N TRP A 36 -8.48 0.05 5.15
CA TRP A 36 -7.36 0.98 5.03
C TRP A 36 -7.83 2.42 4.92
N TYR A 37 -6.95 3.35 5.27
CA TYR A 37 -7.08 4.75 4.86
C TYR A 37 -6.09 5.04 3.74
N VAL A 38 -6.16 6.23 3.17
CA VAL A 38 -5.21 6.67 2.16
C VAL A 38 -4.45 7.88 2.66
N THR A 39 -3.18 7.99 2.32
CA THR A 39 -2.35 9.16 2.56
C THR A 39 -1.89 9.72 1.23
N ILE A 40 -1.72 11.04 1.16
CA ILE A 40 -1.15 11.70 -0.02
C ILE A 40 0.31 12.02 0.26
N ILE A 41 1.19 11.47 -0.56
CA ILE A 41 2.62 11.73 -0.52
C ILE A 41 2.93 12.76 -1.59
N HIS A 42 3.61 13.85 -1.18
CA HIS A 42 4.10 14.86 -2.09
C HIS A 42 5.61 14.71 -2.29
N ASP A 43 6.02 14.58 -3.55
CA ASP A 43 7.42 14.56 -3.97
C ASP A 43 7.56 15.45 -5.21
N PRO A 44 8.13 16.65 -5.09
CA PRO A 44 8.26 17.59 -6.20
C PRO A 44 9.31 17.17 -7.24
N THR A 45 10.07 16.09 -6.97
CA THR A 45 11.09 15.57 -7.89
C THR A 45 10.53 14.55 -8.89
N ILE A 46 9.27 14.15 -8.73
CA ILE A 46 8.59 13.21 -9.62
C ILE A 46 7.31 13.83 -10.21
N PHE A 47 6.88 13.33 -11.36
CA PHE A 47 5.60 13.67 -11.96
C PHE A 47 4.74 12.39 -12.13
N PRO A 48 3.46 12.41 -11.70
CA PRO A 48 2.82 13.49 -10.94
C PRO A 48 3.45 13.66 -9.54
N PRO A 49 3.53 14.90 -9.01
CA PRO A 49 4.22 15.17 -7.75
C PRO A 49 3.41 14.80 -6.50
N ARG A 50 2.18 14.34 -6.68
CA ARG A 50 1.32 13.83 -5.62
C ARG A 50 0.90 12.42 -6.00
N ARG A 51 1.00 11.50 -5.04
CA ARG A 51 0.48 10.14 -5.18
C ARG A 51 -0.28 9.75 -3.92
N THR A 52 -1.26 8.87 -4.10
CA THR A 52 -2.08 8.36 -3.01
C THR A 52 -1.63 6.94 -2.69
N GLU A 53 -1.35 6.68 -1.41
CA GLU A 53 -0.94 5.36 -0.94
C GLU A 53 -1.85 4.84 0.18
N ALA A 54 -2.16 3.55 0.14
CA ALA A 54 -2.97 2.87 1.14
C ALA A 54 -2.16 2.57 2.40
N VAL A 55 -2.81 2.71 3.56
CA VAL A 55 -2.25 2.32 4.85
C VAL A 55 -3.27 1.48 5.62
N CYS A 56 -2.87 0.25 5.97
CA CYS A 56 -3.74 -0.67 6.69
C CYS A 56 -4.08 -0.13 8.07
N ARG A 57 -5.35 -0.21 8.44
CA ARG A 57 -5.83 0.20 9.77
C ARG A 57 -5.59 -0.88 10.82
N CYS A 58 -5.48 -2.13 10.39
CA CYS A 58 -5.49 -3.31 11.24
C CYS A 58 -4.25 -4.15 11.03
N GLU A 59 -3.81 -4.84 12.08
CA GLU A 59 -2.80 -5.91 11.95
C GLU A 59 -3.47 -7.25 11.59
N GLY A 60 -4.61 -7.57 12.24
CA GLY A 60 -5.41 -8.75 11.96
C GLY A 60 -6.62 -8.44 11.09
N CYS A 61 -7.15 -9.44 10.39
CA CYS A 61 -8.38 -9.27 9.63
C CYS A 61 -9.59 -9.25 10.57
N ILE A 62 -10.56 -8.39 10.26
CA ILE A 62 -11.85 -8.33 10.93
C ILE A 62 -12.61 -9.63 10.63
N GLU A 63 -13.22 -10.21 11.67
CA GLU A 63 -14.02 -11.44 11.59
C GLU A 63 -13.26 -12.70 11.09
N SER A 64 -11.92 -12.67 11.02
CA SER A 64 -11.14 -13.85 10.64
C SER A 64 -10.70 -14.70 11.84
N TYR A 65 -10.57 -16.00 11.60
CA TYR A 65 -9.97 -16.96 12.52
C TYR A 65 -8.48 -16.64 12.75
N ARG A 66 -7.96 -17.15 13.88
CA ARG A 66 -6.53 -17.05 14.24
C ARG A 66 -5.67 -17.40 13.00
N HIS A 67 -4.53 -16.74 12.83
CA HIS A 67 -3.55 -16.94 11.73
C HIS A 67 -3.78 -16.18 10.40
N HIS A 68 -4.62 -15.14 10.35
CA HIS A 68 -4.62 -14.21 9.21
C HIS A 68 -4.18 -12.79 9.62
N LYS A 69 -3.47 -12.11 8.74
CA LYS A 69 -3.02 -10.73 8.93
C LYS A 69 -3.42 -9.84 7.76
N CYS A 70 -3.62 -8.57 8.06
CA CYS A 70 -3.75 -7.55 7.04
C CYS A 70 -2.39 -7.19 6.49
N VAL A 71 -2.26 -7.29 5.17
CA VAL A 71 -1.03 -6.98 4.45
C VAL A 71 -1.30 -5.95 3.37
N THR A 72 -0.33 -5.07 3.14
CA THR A 72 -0.41 -4.05 2.09
C THR A 72 -0.22 -4.70 0.72
N VAL A 73 -1.08 -4.35 -0.23
CA VAL A 73 -0.94 -4.73 -1.63
C VAL A 73 -0.22 -3.62 -2.38
N PHE A 74 0.89 -3.97 -3.01
CA PHE A 74 1.70 -3.06 -3.81
C PHE A 74 1.48 -3.32 -5.31
N THR A 75 1.45 -2.25 -6.09
CA THR A 75 1.43 -2.29 -7.55
C THR A 75 2.60 -1.48 -8.10
N LYS A 76 3.30 -2.03 -9.10
CA LYS A 76 4.33 -1.29 -9.83
C LYS A 76 3.68 -0.22 -10.70
N MET A 77 4.08 1.02 -10.50
CA MET A 77 3.62 2.16 -11.28
C MET A 77 4.80 2.95 -11.83
N THR A 78 4.63 3.54 -13.01
CA THR A 78 5.64 4.36 -13.67
C THR A 78 5.38 5.83 -13.41
N PHE A 79 6.40 6.53 -12.94
CA PHE A 79 6.46 7.96 -12.72
C PHE A 79 7.58 8.56 -13.58
N LEU A 80 7.58 9.88 -13.72
CA LEU A 80 8.67 10.61 -14.37
C LEU A 80 9.53 11.28 -13.30
N LYS A 81 10.80 10.88 -13.16
CA LYS A 81 11.74 11.49 -12.22
C LYS A 81 12.52 12.60 -12.92
N ARG A 82 12.53 13.78 -12.32
CA ARG A 82 13.29 14.94 -12.81
C ARG A 82 14.79 14.67 -12.65
N THR A 83 15.54 14.91 -13.72
CA THR A 83 17.02 14.84 -13.70
C THR A 83 17.62 16.15 -13.19
N PRO A 84 18.90 16.17 -12.76
CA PRO A 84 19.59 17.42 -12.45
C PRO A 84 19.86 18.27 -13.71
N GLU A 85 19.81 17.66 -14.89
CA GLU A 85 20.03 18.33 -16.18
C GLU A 85 18.81 19.15 -16.63
N CYS A 86 19.11 20.30 -17.24
CA CYS A 86 18.16 21.14 -17.95
C CYS A 86 18.71 21.38 -19.36
N ILE A 87 17.90 21.13 -20.39
CA ILE A 87 18.26 21.42 -21.79
C ILE A 87 17.31 22.52 -22.29
N ASP A 88 17.88 23.60 -22.82
CA ASP A 88 17.13 24.75 -23.35
C ASP A 88 16.10 25.34 -22.37
N GLY A 89 16.44 25.34 -21.06
CA GLY A 89 15.58 25.84 -20.00
C GLY A 89 14.42 24.92 -19.62
N LEU A 90 14.33 23.73 -20.21
CA LEU A 90 13.31 22.72 -19.91
C LEU A 90 13.85 21.64 -18.97
N TYR A 91 12.98 21.18 -18.08
CA TYR A 91 13.29 20.04 -17.22
C TYR A 91 13.30 18.74 -18.01
N MET A 92 14.36 17.98 -17.83
CA MET A 92 14.44 16.61 -18.32
C MET A 92 13.91 15.63 -17.29
N TYR A 93 13.26 14.58 -17.79
CA TYR A 93 12.68 13.52 -16.98
C TYR A 93 13.05 12.16 -17.53
N VAL A 94 13.22 11.19 -16.63
CA VAL A 94 13.43 9.77 -16.96
C VAL A 94 12.36 8.91 -16.28
N PRO A 95 11.97 7.78 -16.88
CA PRO A 95 11.03 6.85 -16.24
C PRO A 95 11.58 6.32 -14.91
N LEU A 96 10.72 6.28 -13.90
CA LEU A 96 10.95 5.67 -12.59
C LEU A 96 9.82 4.69 -12.31
N VAL A 97 10.14 3.41 -12.14
CA VAL A 97 9.17 2.41 -11.68
C VAL A 97 9.31 2.25 -10.18
N MET A 98 8.20 2.36 -9.45
CA MET A 98 8.18 2.15 -8.00
C MET A 98 6.92 1.41 -7.56
N ASP A 99 7.02 0.75 -6.41
CA ASP A 99 5.91 0.08 -5.76
C ASP A 99 5.04 1.11 -5.03
N VAL A 100 3.75 1.12 -5.32
CA VAL A 100 2.75 2.01 -4.73
C VAL A 100 1.76 1.16 -3.95
N ALA A 101 1.56 1.47 -2.67
CA ALA A 101 0.55 0.80 -1.84
C ALA A 101 -0.86 1.18 -2.34
N VAL A 102 -1.62 0.22 -2.84
CA VAL A 102 -2.95 0.48 -3.46
C VAL A 102 -4.11 0.05 -2.58
N ALA A 103 -3.92 -0.94 -1.73
CA ALA A 103 -4.95 -1.52 -0.88
C ALA A 103 -4.34 -2.30 0.29
N CYS A 104 -5.22 -2.82 1.14
CA CYS A 104 -4.88 -3.87 2.09
C CYS A 104 -5.75 -5.09 1.84
N THR A 105 -5.19 -6.28 2.09
CA THR A 105 -5.90 -7.55 1.94
C THR A 105 -5.68 -8.43 3.17
N CYS A 106 -6.59 -9.36 3.39
CA CYS A 106 -6.45 -10.41 4.39
C CYS A 106 -5.68 -11.58 3.79
N ALA A 107 -4.55 -11.94 4.38
CA ALA A 107 -3.72 -13.05 3.92
C ALA A 107 -3.40 -13.99 5.09
N ALA A 108 -3.19 -15.27 4.78
CA ALA A 108 -2.68 -16.23 5.75
C ALA A 108 -1.33 -15.74 6.28
N ASN A 109 -1.13 -15.87 7.59
CA ASN A 109 0.13 -15.54 8.22
C ASN A 109 1.17 -16.55 7.75
N ILE A 110 2.26 -16.04 7.19
CA ILE A 110 3.47 -16.82 6.98
C ILE A 110 4.18 -16.83 8.34
N GLU A 111 3.58 -17.51 9.34
CA GLU A 111 4.39 -17.98 10.45
C GLU A 111 5.48 -18.82 9.80
N LYS A 112 6.75 -18.55 10.15
CA LYS A 112 7.91 -19.24 9.58
C LYS A 112 7.50 -20.70 9.40
N VAL A 113 7.63 -21.19 8.16
CA VAL A 113 7.78 -22.62 7.99
C VAL A 113 9.01 -22.96 8.80
N ASP A 114 8.83 -23.32 10.07
CA ASP A 114 9.81 -24.08 10.80
C ASP A 114 10.10 -25.26 9.87
N ASN A 115 11.37 -25.58 9.66
CA ASN A 115 11.86 -26.57 8.69
C ASN A 115 11.21 -27.98 8.82
N ALA A 116 10.25 -28.17 9.73
CA ALA A 116 9.35 -29.31 9.82
C ALA A 116 8.43 -29.49 8.60
N SER A 117 7.96 -28.43 7.92
CA SER A 117 7.01 -28.61 6.80
C SER A 117 7.67 -29.02 5.48
N ILE A 118 9.01 -28.97 5.37
CA ILE A 118 9.74 -29.47 4.19
C ILE A 118 9.73 -31.01 4.18
N TYR A 119 9.64 -31.67 5.33
CA TYR A 119 9.60 -33.14 5.39
C TYR A 119 8.22 -33.73 5.08
N ASP A 120 7.16 -32.92 5.07
CA ASP A 120 5.80 -33.38 4.75
C ASP A 120 5.54 -33.45 3.23
N TYR A 121 6.33 -32.73 2.42
CA TYR A 121 6.24 -32.80 0.95
C TYR A 121 7.10 -33.90 0.32
N VAL A 122 8.00 -34.54 1.08
CA VAL A 122 8.97 -35.51 0.53
C VAL A 122 8.52 -36.96 0.66
N TYR A 123 7.54 -37.28 1.52
CA TYR A 123 7.05 -38.66 1.69
C TYR A 123 5.95 -39.08 0.71
N ASP A 124 5.37 -38.16 -0.05
CA ASP A 124 4.21 -38.45 -0.93
C ASP A 124 4.62 -38.72 -2.41
N THR A 125 5.91 -38.95 -2.68
CA THR A 125 6.42 -39.26 -4.04
C THR A 125 7.01 -40.65 -4.21
N GLU A 126 6.78 -41.58 -3.28
CA GLU A 126 7.05 -43.00 -3.50
C GLU A 126 5.75 -43.83 -3.43
N ILE A 127 5.10 -44.04 -4.57
CA ILE A 127 4.32 -45.23 -4.96
C ILE A 127 4.40 -45.39 -6.49
#